data_AF-A0A958SRZ7-F1
#
_entry.id   AF-A0A958SRZ7-F1
#
_cell.length_a   1.000
_cell.length_b   1.000
_cell.length_c   1.000
_cell.angle_alpha   90.00
_cell.angle_beta   90.00
_cell.angle_gamma   90.00
#
_symmetry.space_group_name_H-M   'P 1'
#
loop_
_entity.id
_entity.type
_entity.pdbx_description
1 polymer ?
#
loop_
_entity_poly.entity_id
_entity_poly.type
_entity_poly.pdbx_seq_one_letter_code
_entity_poly.pdbx_strand_id
1 'polypeptide(L)'
;MNTNNLSVRVLSLIFLGLTLVSCSTDDVDPALIEFGAAQNELNEANGTVTVTATLNASADGAVNIPLTISGTATLGTDYTMSASEITIASGSNSGSITLTAIQDNQVEGLETITLTTGNVPGVVTLSSFEAA
;
A
#
# COMPACT_ATOMS: atom_id res chain seq x y z
N MET A 1 -22.39 46.17 8.61
CA MET A 1 -21.05 45.75 9.07
C MET A 1 -21.02 44.24 8.99
N ASN A 2 -20.48 43.72 7.89
CA ASN A 2 -20.59 42.33 7.47
C ASN A 2 -19.17 41.80 7.17
N THR A 3 -18.74 40.80 7.93
CA THR A 3 -18.32 39.45 7.49
C THR A 3 -17.51 38.81 8.62
N ASN A 4 -18.08 37.77 9.22
CA ASN A 4 -17.35 36.84 10.09
C ASN A 4 -16.38 36.05 9.20
N ASN A 5 -15.09 36.09 9.52
CA ASN A 5 -14.07 35.39 8.78
C ASN A 5 -13.45 34.33 9.70
N LEU A 6 -13.96 33.10 9.63
CA LEU A 6 -13.30 31.93 10.18
C LEU A 6 -13.23 30.89 9.07
N SER A 7 -12.07 30.85 8.41
CA SER A 7 -11.77 29.90 7.34
C SER A 7 -11.77 28.48 7.92
N VAL A 8 -12.86 27.75 7.71
CA VAL A 8 -12.94 26.31 7.99
C VAL A 8 -12.20 25.62 6.85
N ARG A 9 -10.96 25.18 7.11
CA ARG A 9 -10.23 24.29 6.20
C ARG A 9 -10.94 22.94 6.22
N VAL A 10 -11.54 22.56 5.10
CA VAL A 10 -12.17 21.26 4.89
C VAL A 10 -11.07 20.20 4.99
N LEU A 11 -11.00 19.50 6.12
CA LEU A 11 -10.29 18.23 6.20
C LEU A 11 -11.19 17.21 5.51
N SER A 12 -10.77 16.69 4.36
CA SER A 12 -11.52 15.65 3.64
C SER A 12 -11.69 14.44 4.55
N LEU A 13 -12.86 14.33 5.21
CA LEU A 13 -13.35 13.07 5.70
C LEU A 13 -13.81 12.29 4.47
N ILE A 14 -12.95 11.40 3.98
CA ILE A 14 -13.40 10.29 3.15
C ILE A 14 -14.40 9.51 4.02
N PHE A 15 -15.68 9.64 3.69
CA PHE A 15 -16.74 8.86 4.30
C PHE A 15 -16.58 7.41 3.84
N LEU A 16 -15.73 6.64 4.52
CA LEU A 16 -15.65 5.21 4.29
C LEU A 16 -16.79 4.58 5.09
N GLY A 17 -17.86 4.22 4.37
CA GLY A 17 -19.10 3.71 4.96
C GLY A 17 -18.83 2.61 5.97
N LEU A 18 -19.13 2.89 7.24
CA LEU A 18 -19.12 1.88 8.29
C LEU A 18 -20.35 0.99 8.11
N THR A 19 -20.21 -0.09 7.34
CA THR A 19 -21.16 -1.19 7.32
C THR A 19 -20.91 -2.06 8.54
N LEU A 20 -21.68 -1.90 9.60
CA LEU A 20 -21.71 -2.86 10.71
C LEU A 20 -22.55 -4.07 10.29
N VAL A 21 -21.89 -5.13 9.82
CA VAL A 21 -22.50 -6.46 9.71
C VAL A 21 -22.29 -7.16 11.05
N SER A 22 -23.33 -7.24 11.88
CA SER A 22 -23.36 -8.16 13.02
C SER A 22 -23.93 -9.50 12.54
N CYS A 23 -23.07 -10.46 12.21
CA CYS A 23 -23.47 -11.86 12.10
C CYS A 23 -23.09 -12.57 13.40
N SER A 24 -24.04 -13.22 14.06
CA SER A 24 -23.83 -13.98 15.29
C SER A 24 -23.43 -15.43 15.00
N THR A 25 -22.46 -15.62 14.12
CA THR A 25 -21.70 -16.86 13.99
C THR A 25 -20.29 -16.51 14.43
N ASP A 26 -19.64 -17.33 15.27
CA ASP A 26 -18.26 -17.11 15.73
C ASP A 26 -17.23 -17.07 14.57
N ASP A 27 -17.69 -17.21 13.32
CA ASP A 27 -16.91 -17.09 12.10
C ASP A 27 -16.92 -15.62 11.62
N VAL A 28 -15.80 -14.93 11.86
CA VAL A 28 -15.50 -13.65 11.23
C VAL A 28 -14.87 -13.93 9.88
N ASP A 29 -15.58 -13.62 8.79
CA ASP A 29 -15.03 -13.76 7.44
C ASP A 29 -13.74 -12.94 7.29
N PRO A 30 -12.65 -13.54 6.77
CA PRO A 30 -11.40 -12.83 6.51
C PRO A 30 -11.61 -11.72 5.47
N ALA A 31 -11.30 -10.49 5.87
CA ALA A 31 -11.35 -9.31 5.04
C ALA A 31 -10.06 -8.50 5.21
N LEU A 32 -9.56 -7.90 4.13
CA LEU A 32 -8.39 -7.03 4.19
C LEU A 32 -8.74 -5.73 4.92
N ILE A 33 -8.00 -5.43 5.98
CA ILE A 33 -8.20 -4.25 6.82
C ILE A 33 -7.05 -3.25 6.72
N GLU A 34 -5.88 -3.69 6.25
CA GLU A 34 -4.71 -2.84 6.11
C GLU A 34 -3.93 -3.23 4.87
N PHE A 35 -3.50 -2.21 4.13
CA PHE A 35 -2.56 -2.33 3.03
C PHE A 35 -1.62 -1.13 3.09
N GLY A 36 -0.34 -1.38 3.33
CA GLY A 36 0.62 -0.31 3.66
C GLY A 36 2.07 -0.71 3.42
N ALA A 37 2.94 0.30 3.34
CA ALA A 37 4.38 0.12 3.29
C ALA A 37 5.03 0.53 4.61
N ALA A 38 6.16 -0.10 4.94
CA ALA A 38 6.92 0.21 6.15
C ALA A 38 7.56 1.61 6.14
N GLN A 39 7.76 2.17 4.95
CA GLN A 39 8.33 3.50 4.69
C GLN A 39 7.68 4.05 3.41
N ASN A 40 7.74 5.37 3.22
CA ASN A 40 7.23 6.04 2.02
C ASN A 40 8.32 6.39 1.00
N GLU A 41 9.57 6.05 1.30
CA GLU A 41 10.72 6.38 0.47
C GLU A 41 11.50 5.11 0.12
N LEU A 42 11.86 4.97 -1.16
CA LEU A 42 12.74 3.93 -1.66
C LEU A 42 14.03 4.57 -2.17
N ASN A 43 15.06 4.55 -1.34
CA ASN A 43 16.37 5.12 -1.67
C ASN A 43 17.10 4.22 -2.66
N GLU A 44 17.62 4.78 -3.76
CA GLU A 44 18.35 4.04 -4.79
C GLU A 44 19.69 3.49 -4.33
N ALA A 45 20.24 3.98 -3.22
CA ALA A 45 21.41 3.43 -2.53
C ALA A 45 21.14 2.08 -1.85
N ASN A 46 20.63 1.10 -2.61
CA ASN A 46 20.23 -0.25 -2.21
C ASN A 46 19.12 -0.29 -1.15
N GLY A 47 18.19 0.67 -1.20
CA GLY A 47 17.03 0.72 -0.33
C GLY A 47 16.06 -0.43 -0.60
N THR A 48 15.35 -0.83 0.45
CA THR A 48 14.28 -1.82 0.36
C THR A 48 13.06 -1.34 1.13
N VAL A 49 11.88 -1.56 0.59
CA VAL A 49 10.61 -1.26 1.26
C VAL A 49 9.73 -2.51 1.27
N THR A 50 9.26 -2.90 2.45
CA THR A 50 8.28 -3.98 2.61
C THR A 50 6.88 -3.41 2.50
N VAL A 51 6.04 -4.05 1.67
CA VAL A 51 4.61 -3.76 1.51
C VAL A 51 3.83 -4.93 2.08
N THR A 52 2.91 -4.64 2.99
CA THR A 52 2.18 -5.63 3.80
C THR A 52 0.67 -5.48 3.61
N ALA A 53 0.00 -6.62 3.56
CA ALA A 53 -1.45 -6.75 3.61
C ALA A 53 -1.85 -7.49 4.90
N THR A 54 -2.85 -7.00 5.61
CA THR A 54 -3.34 -7.59 6.87
C THR A 54 -4.85 -7.83 6.83
N LEU A 55 -5.27 -9.04 7.19
CA LEU A 55 -6.67 -9.45 7.36
C LEU A 55 -7.13 -9.27 8.81
N ASN A 56 -8.43 -9.04 9.02
CA ASN A 56 -9.06 -9.01 10.35
C ASN A 56 -9.09 -10.38 11.07
N ALA A 57 -9.03 -11.48 10.31
CA ALA A 57 -9.11 -12.85 10.79
C ALA A 57 -8.30 -13.76 9.86
N SER A 58 -7.93 -14.95 10.33
CA SER A 58 -7.12 -15.89 9.53
C SER A 58 -8.02 -16.57 8.52
N ALA A 59 -7.55 -16.72 7.28
CA ALA A 59 -8.28 -17.47 6.27
C ALA A 59 -7.95 -18.96 6.31
N ASP A 60 -8.96 -19.81 6.11
CA ASP A 60 -8.77 -21.27 6.00
C ASP A 60 -8.04 -21.68 4.72
N GLY A 61 -7.92 -20.76 3.75
CA GLY A 61 -7.16 -20.92 2.50
C GLY A 61 -6.16 -19.79 2.29
N ALA A 62 -5.26 -19.97 1.32
CA ALA A 62 -4.38 -18.87 0.91
C ALA A 62 -5.21 -17.75 0.26
N VAL A 63 -4.88 -16.51 0.59
CA VAL A 63 -5.45 -15.31 -0.02
C VAL A 63 -4.39 -14.65 -0.89
N ASN A 64 -4.67 -14.56 -2.20
CA ASN A 64 -3.79 -13.93 -3.18
C ASN A 64 -4.33 -12.53 -3.53
N ILE A 65 -3.52 -11.51 -3.31
CA ILE A 65 -3.87 -10.10 -3.49
C ILE A 65 -3.05 -9.55 -4.66
N PRO A 66 -3.62 -9.52 -5.88
CA PRO A 66 -2.91 -9.00 -7.06
C PRO A 66 -2.65 -7.50 -6.92
N LEU A 67 -1.44 -7.08 -7.30
CA LEU A 67 -1.03 -5.69 -7.27
C LEU A 67 -1.08 -5.08 -8.66
N THR A 68 -1.62 -3.87 -8.76
CA THR A 68 -1.49 -3.02 -9.95
C THR A 68 -0.51 -1.91 -9.65
N ILE A 69 0.44 -1.73 -10.57
CA ILE A 69 1.56 -0.80 -10.46
C ILE A 69 1.33 0.39 -11.39
N SER A 70 1.63 1.59 -10.89
CA SER A 70 1.64 2.84 -11.65
C SER A 70 2.67 3.80 -11.03
N GLY A 71 2.82 4.99 -11.60
CA GLY A 71 3.80 5.98 -11.15
C GLY A 71 4.73 6.40 -12.28
N THR A 72 5.86 7.00 -11.92
CA THR A 72 6.88 7.44 -12.87
C THR A 72 8.10 6.52 -12.88
N ALA A 73 8.38 5.84 -11.78
CA ALA A 73 9.47 4.87 -11.70
C ALA A 73 9.12 3.59 -12.48
N THR A 74 10.11 3.05 -13.17
CA THR A 74 10.06 1.94 -14.11
C THR A 74 10.52 0.64 -13.45
N LEU A 75 9.64 -0.36 -13.43
CA LEU A 75 9.96 -1.70 -12.96
C LEU A 75 11.06 -2.34 -13.83
N GLY A 76 12.12 -2.81 -13.20
CA GLY A 76 13.27 -3.45 -13.84
C GLY A 76 14.40 -2.48 -14.22
N THR A 77 14.14 -1.17 -14.19
CA THR A 77 15.18 -0.13 -14.32
C THR A 77 15.49 0.49 -12.96
N ASP A 78 14.45 0.95 -12.24
CA ASP A 78 14.63 1.77 -11.02
C ASP A 78 14.35 0.94 -9.75
N TYR A 79 13.57 -0.13 -9.88
CA TYR A 79 13.30 -1.08 -8.80
C TYR A 79 12.91 -2.47 -9.29
N THR A 80 12.97 -3.45 -8.40
CA THR A 80 12.42 -4.80 -8.56
C THR A 80 11.38 -5.12 -7.49
N MET A 81 10.58 -6.15 -7.74
CA MET A 81 9.59 -6.68 -6.80
C MET A 81 9.86 -8.16 -6.54
N SER A 82 9.70 -8.61 -5.29
CA SER A 82 9.80 -10.03 -4.96
C SER A 82 8.66 -10.87 -5.56
N ALA A 83 7.49 -10.28 -5.78
CA ALA A 83 6.33 -10.91 -6.42
C ALA A 83 5.34 -9.83 -6.93
N SER A 84 4.45 -10.20 -7.86
CA SER A 84 3.39 -9.33 -8.40
C SER A 84 2.09 -9.35 -7.58
N GLU A 85 2.03 -10.18 -6.53
CA GLU A 85 0.90 -10.31 -5.63
C GLU A 85 1.38 -10.59 -4.21
N ILE A 86 0.60 -10.16 -3.22
CA ILE A 86 0.82 -10.57 -1.82
C ILE A 86 0.04 -11.85 -1.58
N THR A 87 0.74 -12.90 -1.14
CA THR A 87 0.11 -14.14 -0.68
C THR A 87 0.06 -14.14 0.85
N ILE A 88 -1.14 -14.26 1.40
CA ILE A 88 -1.36 -14.55 2.81
C ILE A 88 -1.63 -16.05 2.92
N ALA A 89 -0.74 -16.79 3.58
CA ALA A 89 -0.88 -18.24 3.72
C ALA A 89 -2.11 -18.61 4.55
N SER A 90 -2.66 -19.82 4.31
CA SER A 90 -3.72 -20.38 5.16
C SER A 90 -3.31 -20.35 6.63
N GLY A 91 -4.23 -19.95 7.50
CA GLY A 91 -4.00 -19.77 8.94
C GLY A 91 -3.19 -18.52 9.32
N SER A 92 -2.72 -17.72 8.36
CA SER A 92 -2.04 -16.44 8.63
C SER A 92 -2.96 -15.25 8.46
N ASN A 93 -2.63 -14.15 9.13
CA ASN A 93 -3.37 -12.88 9.02
C ASN A 93 -2.67 -11.87 8.12
N SER A 94 -1.40 -12.09 7.78
CA SER A 94 -0.64 -11.13 6.98
C SER A 94 0.28 -11.81 5.98
N GLY A 95 0.61 -11.05 4.95
CA GLY A 95 1.58 -11.41 3.92
C GLY A 95 2.25 -10.13 3.42
N SER A 96 3.39 -10.29 2.77
CA SER A 96 4.15 -9.15 2.27
C SER A 96 4.90 -9.45 0.98
N ILE A 97 5.30 -8.37 0.31
CA ILE A 97 6.31 -8.38 -0.73
C ILE A 97 7.37 -7.32 -0.40
N THR A 98 8.52 -7.43 -1.06
CA THR A 98 9.60 -6.44 -0.95
C THR A 98 9.80 -5.76 -2.29
N LEU A 99 9.89 -4.43 -2.25
CA LEU A 99 10.45 -3.60 -3.31
C LEU A 99 11.92 -3.36 -3.01
N THR A 100 12.78 -3.52 -4.01
CA THR A 100 14.22 -3.27 -3.89
C THR A 100 14.63 -2.29 -4.97
N ALA A 101 15.27 -1.18 -4.58
CA ALA A 101 15.77 -0.21 -5.53
C ALA A 101 16.90 -0.79 -6.37
N ILE A 102 17.03 -0.32 -7.61
CA ILE A 102 18.16 -0.63 -8.48
C ILE A 102 19.00 0.63 -8.55
N GLN A 103 20.21 0.58 -7.97
CA GLN A 103 21.16 1.68 -8.16
C GLN A 103 21.68 1.65 -9.59
N ASP A 104 21.61 2.78 -10.28
CA ASP A 104 22.34 2.99 -11.53
C ASP A 104 23.20 4.28 -11.51
N ASN A 105 23.70 4.71 -12.67
CA ASN A 105 24.57 5.89 -12.79
C ASN A 105 23.89 7.10 -13.43
N GLN A 106 22.59 7.01 -13.69
CA GLN A 106 21.80 8.08 -14.28
C GLN A 106 21.37 9.04 -13.18
N VAL A 107 21.45 10.34 -13.46
CA VAL A 107 20.93 11.35 -12.53
C VAL A 107 19.50 11.63 -12.91
N GLU A 108 18.59 11.20 -12.04
CA GLU A 108 17.16 11.28 -12.26
C GLU A 108 16.49 12.26 -11.28
N GLY A 109 15.24 12.61 -11.58
CA GLY A 109 14.42 13.40 -10.67
C GLY A 109 13.79 12.53 -9.60
N LEU A 110 12.96 13.14 -8.73
CA LEU A 110 12.10 12.34 -7.85
C LEU A 110 11.10 11.55 -8.69
N GLU A 111 11.03 10.26 -8.44
CA GLU A 111 10.07 9.38 -9.08
C GLU A 111 9.10 8.77 -8.08
N THR A 112 8.05 8.14 -8.59
CA THR A 112 6.97 7.58 -7.77
C THR A 112 6.66 6.16 -8.16
N ILE A 113 6.37 5.33 -7.14
CA ILE A 113 5.82 3.99 -7.28
C ILE A 113 4.48 3.99 -6.56
N THR A 114 3.40 3.68 -7.28
CA THR A 114 2.05 3.56 -6.71
C THR A 114 1.53 2.15 -6.89
N LEU A 115 1.28 1.48 -5.78
CA LEU A 115 0.67 0.15 -5.72
C LEU A 115 -0.79 0.25 -5.30
N THR A 116 -1.65 -0.45 -6.02
CA THR A 116 -3.09 -0.55 -5.73
C THR A 116 -3.55 -2.00 -5.75
N THR A 117 -4.60 -2.30 -4.99
CA THR A 117 -5.23 -3.64 -4.97
C THR A 117 -6.69 -3.53 -5.39
N GLY A 118 -7.19 -4.48 -6.18
CA GLY A 118 -8.49 -4.37 -6.84
C GLY A 118 -9.71 -4.66 -5.96
N ASN A 119 -9.53 -5.37 -4.85
CA ASN A 119 -10.65 -5.87 -4.04
C ASN A 119 -10.91 -5.08 -2.75
N VAL A 120 -9.98 -4.25 -2.30
CA VAL A 120 -10.11 -3.41 -1.10
C VAL A 120 -9.44 -2.05 -1.33
N PRO A 121 -10.05 -0.93 -0.88
CA PRO A 121 -9.44 0.39 -1.01
C PRO A 121 -8.12 0.43 -0.21
N GLY A 122 -7.00 0.37 -0.94
CA GLY A 122 -5.66 0.52 -0.41
C GLY A 122 -4.76 1.05 -1.53
N VAL A 123 -4.15 2.22 -1.29
CA VAL A 123 -3.19 2.84 -2.20
C VAL A 123 -1.92 3.08 -1.39
N VAL A 124 -0.81 2.52 -1.86
CA VAL A 124 0.51 2.82 -1.34
C VAL A 124 1.24 3.64 -2.39
N THR A 125 1.67 4.84 -2.02
CA THR A 125 2.53 5.68 -2.87
C THR A 125 3.87 5.84 -2.18
N LEU A 126 4.92 5.47 -2.89
CA LEU A 126 6.31 5.65 -2.51
C LEU A 126 6.95 6.65 -3.46
N SER A 127 7.89 7.43 -2.94
CA SER A 127 8.81 8.20 -3.74
C SER A 127 10.17 7.52 -3.77
N SER A 128 10.77 7.33 -4.95
CA SER A 128 12.19 6.99 -5.06
C SER A 128 13.03 8.26 -5.24
N PHE A 129 14.23 8.22 -4.69
CA PHE A 129 15.21 9.29 -4.80
C PHE A 129 16.64 8.76 -4.71
N GLU A 130 17.52 9.37 -5.50
CA GLU A 130 18.98 9.24 -5.38
C GLU A 130 19.47 9.94 -4.10
N ALA A 131 20.09 9.18 -3.19
CA ALA A 131 20.72 9.77 -2.00
C ALA A 131 22.14 10.28 -2.31
N ALA A 132 22.41 11.51 -1.88
CA ALA A 132 23.71 12.17 -2.02
C ALA A 132 24.85 11.52 -1.21
#